data_AF-A0A2H3G865-F1
#
_entry.id   AF-A0A2H3G865-F1
#
_cell.length_a   1.000
_cell.length_b   1.000
_cell.length_c   1.000
_cell.angle_alpha   90.00
_cell.angle_beta   90.00
_cell.angle_gamma   90.00
#
_symmetry.space_group_name_H-M   'P 1'
#
loop_
_entity.id
_entity.type
_entity.pdbx_description
1 polymer ?
#
loop_
_entity_poly.entity_id
_entity_poly.type
_entity_poly.pdbx_seq_one_letter_code
_entity_poly.pdbx_strand_id
1 'polypeptide(L)'
;MQQIASKDPDVLQFYYQWGFNIYRTYYGPGSDEAWNTLLYALKHQTRLAFGFYDDREDADQRHVDILKNLFYLNAQADKSLLDGLDAGGIRKFCQHEKTDKNRVMSDSTHGYILLADESVLKDVSEGEFVVKAVSLNWRRGHPGWGWMRIPTGYLLDLWQLLMLNSMRTEFAIDFDGPEEDLCDYVWPGDMALNNTGSYSEIRRFGKHYSGQCPNRSD
;
A
#
# COMPACT_ATOMS: atom_id res chain seq x y z
N MET A 1 14.99 -19.00 -32.59
CA MET A 1 14.53 -18.21 -31.42
C MET A 1 15.54 -18.43 -30.31
N GLN A 2 16.33 -17.41 -29.97
CA GLN A 2 17.30 -17.50 -28.87
C GLN A 2 16.54 -17.40 -27.56
N GLN A 3 16.55 -18.49 -26.78
CA GLN A 3 16.32 -18.41 -25.34
C GLN A 3 17.39 -17.49 -24.76
N ILE A 4 17.02 -16.30 -24.32
CA ILE A 4 17.87 -15.50 -23.44
C ILE A 4 17.73 -16.14 -22.06
N ALA A 5 18.47 -17.22 -21.85
CA ALA A 5 18.78 -17.70 -20.52
C ALA A 5 19.76 -16.68 -19.93
N SER A 6 19.24 -15.68 -19.21
CA SER A 6 20.10 -14.82 -18.39
C SER A 6 20.69 -15.68 -17.27
N LYS A 7 21.93 -16.14 -17.49
CA LYS A 7 22.80 -16.79 -16.48
C LYS A 7 23.75 -15.76 -15.89
N ASP A 8 23.23 -14.62 -15.41
CA ASP A 8 24.08 -13.63 -14.75
C ASP A 8 24.12 -13.90 -13.23
N PRO A 9 25.26 -14.36 -12.68
CA PRO A 9 25.37 -14.70 -11.26
C PRO A 9 25.27 -13.49 -10.33
N ASP A 10 25.35 -12.24 -10.85
CA ASP A 10 25.41 -11.03 -10.04
C ASP A 10 24.15 -10.15 -10.11
N VAL A 11 23.03 -10.70 -10.61
CA VAL A 11 21.73 -10.01 -10.70
C VAL A 11 21.27 -9.39 -9.37
N LEU A 12 21.68 -9.96 -8.24
CA LEU A 12 21.35 -9.45 -6.89
C LEU A 12 21.87 -8.03 -6.65
N GLN A 13 22.94 -7.59 -7.32
CA GLN A 13 23.48 -6.24 -7.17
C GLN A 13 22.54 -5.15 -7.70
N PHE A 14 21.60 -5.51 -8.58
CA PHE A 14 20.60 -4.59 -9.13
C PHE A 14 19.29 -4.58 -8.34
N TYR A 15 19.18 -5.43 -7.32
CA TYR A 15 18.00 -5.55 -6.50
C TYR A 15 18.12 -4.77 -5.20
N TYR A 16 17.15 -3.89 -4.97
CA TYR A 16 17.03 -3.16 -3.73
C TYR A 16 15.79 -3.63 -2.98
N GLN A 17 15.82 -3.49 -1.64
CA GLN A 17 14.59 -3.57 -0.86
C GLN A 17 13.60 -2.54 -1.36
N TRP A 18 12.33 -2.94 -1.40
CA TRP A 18 11.24 -2.11 -1.89
C TRP A 18 10.04 -2.18 -0.95
N GLY A 19 9.20 -1.15 -0.95
CA GLY A 19 7.96 -1.14 -0.20
C GLY A 19 7.63 0.24 0.37
N PHE A 20 7.00 0.28 1.54
CA PHE A 20 6.33 1.49 2.04
C PHE A 20 6.82 1.89 3.44
N ASN A 21 6.88 3.21 3.68
CA ASN A 21 6.83 3.71 5.05
C ASN A 21 5.39 3.66 5.53
N ILE A 22 5.19 3.21 6.77
CA ILE A 22 3.89 3.22 7.43
C ILE A 22 3.99 3.96 8.75
N TYR A 23 3.12 4.94 8.94
CA TYR A 23 3.10 5.81 10.10
C TYR A 23 1.86 5.53 10.94
N ARG A 24 2.06 5.23 12.22
CA ARG A 24 1.00 5.13 13.22
C ARG A 24 0.77 6.50 13.85
N THR A 25 -0.47 6.97 13.86
CA THR A 25 -0.81 8.28 14.45
C THR A 25 -1.85 8.20 15.57
N TYR A 26 -2.30 7.00 15.92
CA TYR A 26 -3.24 6.77 17.02
C TYR A 26 -2.69 5.80 18.06
N TYR A 27 -2.84 6.16 19.34
CA TYR A 27 -2.24 5.47 20.49
C TYR A 27 -3.23 5.23 21.64
N GLY A 28 -4.53 5.14 21.33
CA GLY A 28 -5.58 4.83 22.32
C GLY A 28 -5.62 3.36 22.76
N PRO A 29 -6.53 2.99 23.67
CA PRO A 29 -6.68 1.60 24.14
C PRO A 29 -6.89 0.61 22.98
N GLY A 30 -6.24 -0.57 23.05
CA GLY A 30 -6.34 -1.62 22.03
C GLY A 30 -5.55 -1.36 20.74
N SER A 31 -5.05 -0.13 20.52
CA SER A 31 -4.37 0.24 19.27
C SER A 31 -3.01 -0.46 19.06
N ASP A 32 -2.34 -0.92 20.11
CA ASP A 32 -1.07 -1.67 19.98
C ASP A 32 -1.28 -3.04 19.33
N GLU A 33 -2.35 -3.74 19.70
CA GLU A 33 -2.71 -5.04 19.13
C GLU A 33 -3.15 -4.89 17.68
N ALA A 34 -4.01 -3.91 17.40
CA ALA A 34 -4.43 -3.57 16.05
C ALA A 34 -3.24 -3.18 15.15
N TRP A 35 -2.30 -2.39 15.67
CA TRP A 35 -1.09 -1.99 14.94
C TRP A 35 -0.22 -3.19 14.56
N ASN A 36 0.07 -4.08 15.51
CA ASN A 36 0.87 -5.28 15.24
C ASN A 36 0.16 -6.22 14.25
N THR A 37 -1.15 -6.36 14.39
CA THR A 37 -2.01 -7.13 13.48
C THR A 37 -1.98 -6.54 12.06
N LEU A 38 -2.06 -5.22 11.93
CA LEU A 38 -1.95 -4.53 10.65
C LEU A 38 -0.59 -4.77 9.97
N LEU A 39 0.51 -4.60 10.71
CA LEU A 39 1.86 -4.84 10.18
C LEU A 39 2.06 -6.30 9.73
N TYR A 40 1.50 -7.25 10.48
CA TYR A 40 1.49 -8.65 10.09
C TYR A 40 0.69 -8.87 8.81
N ALA A 41 -0.55 -8.36 8.74
CA ALA A 41 -1.43 -8.51 7.60
C ALA A 41 -0.81 -7.94 6.31
N LEU A 42 -0.29 -6.70 6.36
CA LEU A 42 0.37 -6.07 5.21
C LEU A 42 1.54 -6.91 4.68
N LYS A 43 2.43 -7.38 5.56
CA LYS A 43 3.57 -8.22 5.16
C LYS A 43 3.12 -9.57 4.61
N HIS A 44 2.20 -10.23 5.29
CA HIS A 44 1.75 -11.56 4.93
C HIS A 44 0.99 -11.54 3.60
N GLN A 45 0.02 -10.64 3.47
CA GLN A 45 -0.82 -10.55 2.28
C GLN A 45 -0.04 -10.05 1.06
N THR A 46 0.91 -9.11 1.23
CA THR A 46 1.80 -8.74 0.11
C THR A 46 2.57 -9.95 -0.41
N ARG A 47 3.06 -10.83 0.47
CA ARG A 47 3.75 -12.07 0.07
C ARG A 47 2.80 -13.07 -0.62
N LEU A 48 1.54 -13.12 -0.22
CA LEU A 48 0.51 -13.96 -0.86
C LEU A 48 0.11 -13.42 -2.23
N ALA A 49 0.08 -12.10 -2.44
CA ALA A 49 -0.25 -11.48 -3.72
C ALA A 49 0.70 -11.92 -4.85
N PHE A 50 1.96 -12.22 -4.52
CA PHE A 50 2.90 -12.82 -5.47
C PHE A 50 2.46 -14.19 -5.99
N GLY A 51 1.51 -14.87 -5.34
CA GLY A 51 0.91 -16.10 -5.83
C GLY A 51 0.25 -15.98 -7.20
N PHE A 52 -0.06 -14.75 -7.65
CA PHE A 52 -0.47 -14.49 -9.03
C PHE A 52 0.59 -14.93 -10.06
N TYR A 53 1.87 -14.85 -9.69
CA TYR A 53 3.00 -15.21 -10.54
C TYR A 53 3.43 -16.67 -10.39
N ASP A 54 2.91 -17.39 -9.40
CA ASP A 54 3.17 -18.81 -9.24
C ASP A 54 2.65 -19.53 -10.50
N ASP A 55 3.45 -20.45 -11.04
CA ASP A 55 3.13 -21.28 -12.21
C ASP A 55 2.90 -20.55 -13.55
N ARG A 56 3.17 -19.25 -13.64
CA ARG A 56 3.15 -18.55 -14.93
C ARG A 56 4.39 -18.87 -15.76
N GLU A 57 4.19 -19.38 -16.98
CA GLU A 57 5.28 -19.72 -17.91
C GLU A 57 6.10 -18.50 -18.37
N ASP A 58 5.52 -17.30 -18.32
CA ASP A 58 6.16 -16.04 -18.69
C ASP A 58 6.92 -15.37 -17.54
N ALA A 59 6.81 -15.90 -16.32
CA ALA A 59 7.47 -15.37 -15.13
C ALA A 59 8.70 -16.21 -14.76
N ASP A 60 9.84 -15.54 -14.60
CA ASP A 60 11.01 -16.18 -14.00
C ASP A 60 10.83 -16.24 -12.48
N GLN A 61 10.59 -17.45 -11.98
CA GLN A 61 10.32 -17.71 -10.56
C GLN A 61 11.46 -17.27 -9.65
N ARG A 62 12.70 -17.27 -10.13
CA ARG A 62 13.84 -16.76 -9.34
C ARG A 62 13.68 -15.27 -9.07
N HIS A 63 13.26 -14.50 -10.08
CA HIS A 63 13.05 -13.06 -9.95
C HIS A 63 11.82 -12.74 -9.08
N VAL A 64 10.76 -13.54 -9.20
CA VAL A 64 9.56 -13.47 -8.33
C VAL A 64 9.93 -13.67 -6.86
N ASP A 65 10.69 -14.73 -6.56
CA ASP A 65 11.15 -15.04 -5.20
C ASP A 65 12.04 -13.95 -4.62
N ILE A 66 12.96 -13.40 -5.43
CA ILE A 66 13.81 -12.29 -5.00
C ILE A 66 12.96 -11.07 -4.64
N LEU A 67 12.06 -10.64 -5.53
CA LEU A 67 11.19 -9.48 -5.28
C LEU A 67 10.31 -9.69 -4.05
N LYS A 68 9.70 -10.87 -3.90
CA LYS A 68 8.88 -11.25 -2.74
C LYS A 68 9.65 -11.14 -1.42
N ASN A 69 10.91 -11.55 -1.40
CA ASN A 69 11.76 -11.50 -0.19
C ASN A 69 12.36 -10.13 0.10
N LEU A 70 12.41 -9.23 -0.89
CA LEU A 70 12.90 -7.86 -0.75
C LEU A 70 11.84 -6.87 -0.28
N PHE A 71 10.58 -7.29 -0.18
CA PHE A 71 9.52 -6.45 0.34
C PHE A 71 9.82 -6.03 1.79
N TYR A 72 9.71 -4.72 2.04
CA TYR A 72 10.01 -4.11 3.33
C TYR A 72 8.95 -3.07 3.71
N LEU A 73 8.51 -3.12 4.96
CA LEU A 73 7.72 -2.07 5.59
C LEU A 73 8.58 -1.36 6.64
N ASN A 74 8.76 -0.07 6.46
CA ASN A 74 9.40 0.78 7.45
C ASN A 74 8.34 1.35 8.39
N ALA A 75 8.20 0.76 9.57
CA ALA A 75 7.15 1.10 10.52
C ALA A 75 7.62 2.20 11.48
N GLN A 76 6.94 3.34 11.48
CA GLN A 76 7.19 4.49 12.35
C GLN A 76 6.02 4.65 13.33
N ALA A 77 6.35 4.65 14.62
CA ALA A 77 5.34 4.69 15.70
C ALA A 77 5.78 5.56 16.89
N ASP A 78 6.66 6.54 16.69
CA ASP A 78 7.03 7.50 17.76
C ASP A 78 5.84 8.40 18.14
N LYS A 79 5.23 8.11 19.28
CA LYS A 79 4.06 8.83 19.80
C LYS A 79 4.33 10.32 19.97
N SER A 80 5.55 10.71 20.37
CA SER A 80 5.85 12.12 20.61
C SER A 80 5.82 12.98 19.35
N LEU A 81 6.00 12.35 18.18
CA LEU A 81 6.06 13.01 16.88
C LEU A 81 4.76 12.83 16.07
N LEU A 82 4.07 11.72 16.25
CA LEU A 82 3.02 11.27 15.32
C LEU A 82 1.59 11.30 15.89
N ASP A 83 1.42 11.41 17.21
CA ASP A 83 0.10 11.33 17.85
C ASP A 83 -0.86 12.42 17.32
N GLY A 84 -2.03 11.98 16.85
CA GLY A 84 -3.09 12.84 16.33
C GLY A 84 -2.86 13.41 14.94
N LEU A 85 -1.79 13.03 14.22
CA LEU A 85 -1.60 13.49 12.84
C LEU A 85 -2.60 12.83 11.88
N ASP A 86 -3.29 13.66 11.10
CA ASP A 86 -4.13 13.24 9.98
C ASP A 86 -3.33 13.15 8.67
N ALA A 87 -4.01 12.85 7.55
CA ALA A 87 -3.37 12.78 6.24
C ALA A 87 -2.70 14.11 5.81
N GLY A 88 -3.18 15.27 6.27
CA GLY A 88 -2.54 16.56 6.02
C GLY A 88 -1.30 16.77 6.88
N GLY A 89 -1.38 16.40 8.16
CA GLY A 89 -0.30 16.46 9.14
C GLY A 89 0.86 15.56 8.75
N ILE A 90 0.59 14.31 8.35
CA ILE A 90 1.65 13.38 7.96
C ILE A 90 2.39 13.82 6.69
N ARG A 91 1.69 14.42 5.71
CA ARG A 91 2.34 15.00 4.52
C ARG A 91 3.35 16.08 4.90
N LYS A 92 2.98 16.97 5.82
CA LYS A 92 3.89 18.02 6.32
C LYS A 92 5.05 17.43 7.11
N PHE A 93 4.79 16.41 7.91
CA PHE A 93 5.84 15.69 8.66
C PHE A 93 6.89 15.10 7.70
N CYS A 94 6.45 14.35 6.68
CA CYS A 94 7.34 13.70 5.72
C CYS A 94 8.13 14.69 4.84
N GLN A 95 7.65 15.92 4.62
CA GLN A 95 8.40 16.94 3.87
C GLN A 95 9.73 17.33 4.54
N HIS A 96 9.85 17.11 5.85
CA HIS A 96 11.04 17.48 6.63
C HIS A 96 11.88 16.26 7.07
N GLU A 97 11.40 15.05 6.82
CA GLU A 97 12.10 13.82 7.16
C GLU A 97 13.15 13.48 6.09
N LYS A 98 14.30 12.93 6.50
CA LYS A 98 15.31 12.45 5.54
C LYS A 98 14.90 11.08 5.03
N THR A 99 14.75 10.94 3.73
CA THR A 99 14.54 9.65 3.06
C THR A 99 15.75 8.74 3.26
N ASP A 100 15.51 7.46 3.62
CA ASP A 100 16.55 6.43 3.59
C ASP A 100 17.02 6.25 2.14
N LYS A 101 18.32 6.49 1.89
CA LYS A 101 18.92 6.42 0.55
C LYS A 101 19.31 5.00 0.14
N ASN A 102 19.24 4.04 1.06
CA ASN A 102 19.72 2.67 0.82
C ASN A 102 18.61 1.72 0.33
N ARG A 103 17.35 2.19 0.22
CA ARG A 103 16.18 1.38 -0.14
C ARG A 103 15.30 2.12 -1.15
N VAL A 104 14.63 1.37 -2.01
CA VAL A 104 13.65 1.92 -2.96
C VAL A 104 12.30 1.99 -2.25
N MET A 105 12.13 3.05 -1.45
CA MET A 105 10.89 3.25 -0.69
C MET A 105 9.88 4.06 -1.52
N SER A 106 8.60 3.80 -1.29
CA SER A 106 7.53 4.43 -2.07
C SER A 106 7.41 5.94 -1.84
N ASP A 107 7.89 6.46 -0.72
CA ASP A 107 7.93 7.91 -0.45
C ASP A 107 8.93 8.62 -1.37
N SER A 108 10.12 8.05 -1.54
CA SER A 108 11.20 8.60 -2.36
C SER A 108 10.99 8.32 -3.84
N THR A 109 10.42 7.17 -4.18
CA THR A 109 10.27 6.72 -5.58
C THR A 109 8.95 7.19 -6.19
N HIS A 110 7.86 7.13 -5.41
CA HIS A 110 6.50 7.38 -5.92
C HIS A 110 5.80 8.53 -5.19
N GLY A 111 6.35 9.07 -4.11
CA GLY A 111 5.67 10.07 -3.28
C GLY A 111 4.46 9.52 -2.53
N TYR A 112 4.51 8.27 -2.05
CA TYR A 112 3.43 7.62 -1.30
C TYR A 112 3.88 7.02 0.01
N ILE A 113 3.04 7.14 1.03
CA ILE A 113 3.19 6.51 2.34
C ILE A 113 1.90 5.79 2.74
N LEU A 114 2.00 4.95 3.76
CA LEU A 114 0.86 4.33 4.43
C LEU A 114 0.60 5.03 5.77
N LEU A 115 -0.67 5.23 6.10
CA LEU A 115 -1.11 5.86 7.33
C LEU A 115 -2.06 4.92 8.08
N ALA A 116 -1.77 4.72 9.36
CA ALA A 116 -2.61 4.01 10.33
C ALA A 116 -3.05 4.98 11.43
N ASP A 117 -4.15 5.67 11.15
CA ASP A 117 -4.83 6.55 12.11
C ASP A 117 -5.88 5.79 12.93
N GLU A 118 -6.67 6.52 13.72
CA GLU A 118 -7.69 5.93 14.59
C GLU A 118 -8.70 5.07 13.81
N SER A 119 -9.14 5.52 12.63
CA SER A 119 -10.11 4.79 11.82
C SER A 119 -9.55 3.46 11.33
N VAL A 120 -8.32 3.47 10.81
CA VAL A 120 -7.64 2.27 10.33
C VAL A 120 -7.42 1.25 11.45
N LEU A 121 -6.98 1.69 12.63
CA LEU A 121 -6.73 0.76 13.73
C LEU A 121 -8.03 0.19 14.33
N LYS A 122 -9.14 0.95 14.28
CA LYS A 122 -10.46 0.42 14.63
C LYS A 122 -10.92 -0.63 13.61
N ASP A 123 -10.83 -0.34 12.32
CA ASP A 123 -11.18 -1.29 11.25
C ASP A 123 -10.43 -2.63 11.44
N VAL A 124 -9.12 -2.57 11.69
CA VAL A 124 -8.30 -3.77 11.90
C VAL A 124 -8.74 -4.54 13.15
N SER A 125 -9.11 -3.86 14.22
CA SER A 125 -9.62 -4.51 15.44
C SER A 125 -10.98 -5.20 15.23
N GLU A 126 -11.76 -4.73 14.25
CA GLU A 126 -13.04 -5.31 13.85
C GLU A 126 -12.91 -6.36 12.74
N GLY A 127 -11.67 -6.61 12.28
CA GLY A 127 -11.36 -7.61 11.25
C GLY A 127 -11.43 -7.08 9.81
N GLU A 128 -11.61 -5.78 9.61
CA GLU A 128 -11.51 -5.10 8.31
C GLU A 128 -10.04 -4.68 8.08
N PHE A 129 -9.33 -5.48 7.29
CA PHE A 129 -7.89 -5.26 7.06
C PHE A 129 -7.65 -4.25 5.94
N VAL A 130 -7.63 -2.97 6.30
CA VAL A 130 -7.36 -1.84 5.41
C VAL A 130 -6.24 -0.94 5.95
N VAL A 131 -5.70 -0.08 5.10
CA VAL A 131 -4.75 0.99 5.45
C VAL A 131 -4.99 2.20 4.56
N LYS A 132 -4.65 3.41 5.00
CA LYS A 132 -4.72 4.59 4.13
C LYS A 132 -3.44 4.72 3.30
N ALA A 133 -3.55 4.70 1.99
CA ALA A 133 -2.47 5.11 1.09
C ALA A 133 -2.56 6.63 0.90
N VAL A 134 -1.46 7.35 1.12
CA VAL A 134 -1.43 8.82 1.11
C VAL A 134 -0.36 9.31 0.15
N SER A 135 -0.76 10.16 -0.81
CA SER A 135 0.15 10.88 -1.70
C SER A 135 0.78 12.07 -0.98
N LEU A 136 2.10 12.15 -0.99
CA LEU A 136 2.90 13.28 -0.51
C LEU A 136 2.89 14.46 -1.50
N ASN A 137 2.66 14.18 -2.78
CA ASN A 137 2.70 15.16 -3.87
C ASN A 137 1.35 15.82 -4.16
N TRP A 138 0.27 15.31 -3.57
CA TRP A 138 -1.06 15.88 -3.74
C TRP A 138 -1.14 17.30 -3.19
N ARG A 139 -1.85 18.18 -3.91
CA ARG A 139 -2.04 19.59 -3.57
C ARG A 139 -3.51 19.94 -3.71
N ARG A 140 -3.97 20.90 -2.92
CA ARG A 140 -5.34 21.42 -3.02
C ARG A 140 -5.63 21.86 -4.46
N GLY A 141 -6.73 21.37 -5.02
CA GLY A 141 -7.15 21.62 -6.40
C GLY A 141 -6.75 20.51 -7.39
N HIS A 142 -5.96 19.52 -6.97
CA HIS A 142 -5.86 18.25 -7.67
C HIS A 142 -7.14 17.43 -7.50
N PRO A 143 -7.47 16.53 -8.45
CA PRO A 143 -8.54 15.55 -8.28
C PRO A 143 -8.40 14.74 -6.99
N GLY A 144 -9.54 14.28 -6.48
CA GLY A 144 -9.64 13.54 -5.23
C GLY A 144 -9.06 14.29 -4.03
N TRP A 145 -8.59 13.52 -3.05
CA TRP A 145 -8.12 14.04 -1.75
C TRP A 145 -6.69 13.63 -1.44
N GLY A 146 -6.04 12.96 -2.40
CA GLY A 146 -4.67 12.50 -2.31
C GLY A 146 -4.47 11.38 -1.29
N TRP A 147 -5.54 10.73 -0.86
CA TRP A 147 -5.49 9.52 -0.06
C TRP A 147 -6.73 8.65 -0.30
N MET A 148 -6.61 7.36 -0.06
CA MET A 148 -7.69 6.37 -0.17
C MET A 148 -7.44 5.24 0.82
N ARG A 149 -8.49 4.65 1.40
CA ARG A 149 -8.36 3.38 2.13
C ARG A 149 -8.15 2.26 1.11
N ILE A 150 -7.12 1.46 1.30
CA ILE A 150 -6.81 0.32 0.44
C ILE A 150 -6.82 -0.97 1.27
N PRO A 151 -7.24 -2.10 0.69
CA PRO A 151 -7.03 -3.41 1.29
C PRO A 151 -5.55 -3.66 1.60
N THR A 152 -5.24 -4.30 2.73
CA THR A 152 -3.85 -4.69 3.02
C THR A 152 -3.26 -5.66 2.00
N GLY A 153 -4.11 -6.37 1.25
CA GLY A 153 -3.72 -7.28 0.18
C GLY A 153 -3.33 -6.62 -1.13
N TYR A 154 -3.66 -5.34 -1.29
CA TYR A 154 -3.54 -4.62 -2.56
C TYR A 154 -2.25 -3.78 -2.62
N LEU A 155 -1.29 -3.98 -1.71
CA LEU A 155 -0.03 -3.24 -1.73
C LEU A 155 0.81 -3.50 -2.98
N LEU A 156 0.79 -4.73 -3.51
CA LEU A 156 1.49 -5.06 -4.75
C LEU A 156 0.81 -4.39 -5.95
N ASP A 157 -0.53 -4.38 -5.98
CA ASP A 157 -1.31 -3.65 -7.00
C ASP A 157 -1.03 -2.16 -6.93
N LEU A 158 -1.05 -1.55 -5.74
CA LEU A 158 -0.71 -0.14 -5.56
C LEU A 158 0.71 0.13 -6.08
N TRP A 159 1.70 -0.70 -5.74
CA TRP A 159 3.07 -0.53 -6.22
C TRP A 159 3.13 -0.53 -7.76
N GLN A 160 2.45 -1.48 -8.41
CA GLN A 160 2.39 -1.56 -9.88
C GLN A 160 1.70 -0.34 -10.48
N LEU A 161 0.60 0.12 -9.88
CA LEU A 161 -0.09 1.32 -10.30
C LEU A 161 0.82 2.54 -10.28
N LEU A 162 1.58 2.70 -9.21
CA LEU A 162 2.49 3.83 -9.03
C LEU A 162 3.65 3.78 -10.03
N MET A 163 4.15 2.60 -10.38
CA MET A 163 5.15 2.46 -11.46
C MET A 163 4.57 2.86 -12.83
N LEU A 164 3.34 2.43 -13.15
CA LEU A 164 2.66 2.79 -14.39
C LEU A 164 2.35 4.29 -14.47
N ASN A 165 2.13 4.94 -13.33
CA ASN A 165 1.82 6.37 -13.21
C ASN A 165 3.02 7.22 -12.76
N SER A 166 4.25 6.77 -12.99
CA SER A 166 5.48 7.40 -12.48
C SER A 166 5.63 8.91 -12.72
N MET A 167 4.98 9.45 -13.76
CA MET A 167 5.00 10.89 -14.07
C MET A 167 4.02 11.73 -13.24
N ARG A 168 2.94 11.12 -12.73
CA ARG A 168 1.80 11.79 -12.07
C ARG A 168 1.18 10.89 -11.00
N THR A 169 2.00 10.38 -10.09
CA THR A 169 1.56 9.40 -9.08
C THR A 169 0.48 9.96 -8.16
N GLU A 170 0.41 11.28 -7.97
CA GLU A 170 -0.62 11.94 -7.16
C GLU A 170 -2.05 11.77 -7.66
N PHE A 171 -2.23 11.23 -8.88
CA PHE A 171 -3.53 10.87 -9.47
C PHE A 171 -3.79 9.36 -9.51
N ALA A 172 -2.88 8.54 -8.99
CA ALA A 172 -3.00 7.09 -9.07
C ALA A 172 -4.23 6.55 -8.30
N ILE A 173 -4.57 7.16 -7.16
CA ILE A 173 -5.74 6.78 -6.36
C ILE A 173 -6.70 7.97 -6.25
N ASP A 174 -7.44 8.21 -7.33
CA ASP A 174 -8.45 9.27 -7.39
C ASP A 174 -9.79 8.80 -6.79
N PHE A 175 -10.59 9.76 -6.32
CA PHE A 175 -11.92 9.53 -5.77
C PHE A 175 -12.87 10.67 -6.13
N ASP A 176 -13.92 10.34 -6.86
CA ASP A 176 -14.99 11.25 -7.25
C ASP A 176 -16.06 11.31 -6.16
N GLY A 177 -15.86 12.16 -5.15
CA GLY A 177 -16.80 12.38 -4.06
C GLY A 177 -16.24 13.32 -2.98
N PRO A 178 -17.04 13.73 -1.99
CA PRO A 178 -16.54 14.47 -0.84
C PRO A 178 -15.55 13.65 0.00
N GLU A 179 -14.59 14.30 0.64
CA GLU A 179 -13.52 13.63 1.42
C GLU A 179 -14.07 12.75 2.54
N GLU A 180 -15.19 13.17 3.16
CA GLU A 180 -15.84 12.44 4.25
C GLU A 180 -16.28 11.02 3.85
N ASP A 181 -16.63 10.82 2.58
CA ASP A 181 -16.99 9.50 2.06
C ASP A 181 -15.78 8.55 2.07
N LEU A 182 -14.54 9.03 1.97
CA LEU A 182 -13.36 8.17 1.96
C LEU A 182 -13.19 7.33 3.23
N CYS A 183 -13.88 7.70 4.32
CA CYS A 183 -13.95 6.88 5.53
C CYS A 183 -14.75 5.59 5.32
N ASP A 184 -15.73 5.60 4.42
CA ASP A 184 -16.62 4.46 4.15
C ASP A 184 -16.18 3.68 2.91
N TYR A 185 -15.44 4.31 2.00
CA TYR A 185 -14.99 3.67 0.77
C TYR A 185 -13.65 2.96 0.93
N VAL A 186 -13.50 1.84 0.21
CA VAL A 186 -12.26 1.06 0.11
C VAL A 186 -11.93 0.89 -1.38
N TRP A 187 -10.66 1.09 -1.73
CA TRP A 187 -10.18 1.01 -3.10
C TRP A 187 -10.47 -0.39 -3.68
N PRO A 188 -11.18 -0.47 -4.82
CA PRO A 188 -11.50 -1.75 -5.45
C PRO A 188 -10.34 -2.38 -6.22
N GLY A 189 -9.19 -1.70 -6.28
CA GLY A 189 -8.12 -2.00 -7.24
C GLY A 189 -8.32 -1.25 -8.57
N ASP A 190 -7.38 -1.42 -9.49
CA ASP A 190 -7.44 -0.83 -10.83
C ASP A 190 -7.61 -1.93 -11.88
N MET A 191 -8.56 -1.75 -12.80
CA MET A 191 -8.89 -2.72 -13.84
C MET A 191 -7.77 -2.92 -14.88
N ALA A 192 -6.82 -1.99 -14.96
CA ALA A 192 -5.65 -2.08 -15.83
C ALA A 192 -4.50 -2.89 -15.21
N LEU A 193 -4.60 -3.26 -13.93
CA LEU A 193 -3.59 -4.07 -13.25
C LEU A 193 -3.91 -5.55 -13.31
N ASN A 194 -2.86 -6.35 -13.14
CA ASN A 194 -3.03 -7.74 -12.77
C ASN A 194 -3.67 -7.75 -11.39
N ASN A 195 -4.75 -8.50 -11.22
CA ASN A 195 -5.51 -8.58 -9.97
C ASN A 195 -4.75 -9.38 -8.89
N THR A 196 -3.54 -8.94 -8.54
CA THR A 196 -2.65 -9.67 -7.61
C THR A 196 -3.19 -9.62 -6.18
N GLY A 197 -3.97 -8.57 -5.86
CA GLY A 197 -4.74 -8.47 -4.62
C GLY A 197 -5.59 -9.72 -4.34
N SER A 198 -6.28 -10.27 -5.35
CA SER A 198 -7.14 -11.45 -5.15
C SER A 198 -6.42 -12.73 -4.71
N TYR A 199 -5.10 -12.82 -4.89
CA TYR A 199 -4.30 -13.96 -4.41
C TYR A 199 -3.92 -13.84 -2.93
N SER A 200 -4.12 -12.66 -2.35
CA SER A 200 -3.87 -12.37 -0.94
C SER A 200 -5.14 -12.37 -0.09
N GLU A 201 -6.29 -12.51 -0.72
CA GLU A 201 -7.60 -12.48 -0.09
C GLU A 201 -8.08 -13.89 0.30
N ILE A 202 -8.71 -13.98 1.47
CA ILE A 202 -9.21 -15.26 2.00
C ILE A 202 -10.56 -15.63 1.34
N ARG A 203 -11.22 -14.71 0.62
CA ARG A 203 -12.58 -14.87 0.08
C ARG A 203 -12.57 -14.88 -1.45
N ARG A 204 -13.40 -15.73 -2.07
CA ARG A 204 -13.43 -15.99 -3.54
C ARG A 204 -14.31 -15.04 -4.38
N PHE A 205 -14.98 -14.05 -3.80
CA PHE A 205 -15.98 -13.23 -4.51
C PHE A 205 -15.58 -11.75 -4.52
N GLY A 206 -15.57 -11.13 -5.71
CA GLY A 206 -14.98 -9.82 -6.08
C GLY A 206 -15.42 -8.55 -5.33
N LYS A 207 -16.10 -8.66 -4.18
CA LYS A 207 -16.33 -7.58 -3.22
C LYS A 207 -15.93 -8.12 -1.86
N HIS A 208 -14.68 -7.86 -1.48
CA HIS A 208 -14.04 -8.47 -0.31
C HIS A 208 -14.17 -7.59 0.93
N TYR A 209 -14.40 -6.29 0.73
CA TYR A 209 -14.54 -5.27 1.77
C TYR A 209 -15.90 -4.59 1.66
N SER A 210 -16.50 -4.29 2.81
CA SER A 210 -17.81 -3.60 2.89
C SER A 210 -17.80 -2.25 2.14
N GLY A 211 -16.69 -1.52 2.22
CA GLY A 211 -16.50 -0.24 1.56
C GLY A 211 -16.24 -0.26 0.05
N GLN A 212 -16.16 -1.44 -0.60
CA GLN A 212 -16.06 -1.51 -2.07
C GLN A 212 -17.41 -1.32 -2.76
N CYS A 213 -18.52 -1.49 -2.04
CA CYS A 213 -19.88 -1.20 -2.49
C CYS A 213 -20.75 -0.74 -1.30
N PRO A 214 -20.50 0.47 -0.77
CA PRO A 214 -21.31 0.99 0.31
C PRO A 214 -22.76 1.15 -0.17
N ASN A 215 -23.71 0.64 0.62
CA ASN A 215 -25.14 0.84 0.35
C ASN A 215 -25.47 2.31 0.56
N ARG A 216 -25.64 3.07 -0.52
CA ARG A 216 -26.30 4.36 -0.45
C ARG A 216 -27.81 4.12 -0.44
N SER A 217 -28.42 4.34 0.72
CA SER A 217 -29.85 4.66 0.74
C SER A 217 -29.93 6.10 0.25
N ASP A 218 -30.37 6.28 -1.00
CA ASP A 218 -30.73 7.61 -1.53
C ASP A 218 -31.88 8.23 -0.72
#